data_AF-A0A0F9D3B7-F1
#
_entry.id   AF-A0A0F9D3B7-F1
#
_cell.length_a   1.000
_cell.length_b   1.000
_cell.length_c   1.000
_cell.angle_alpha   90.00
_cell.angle_beta   90.00
_cell.angle_gamma   90.00
#
_symmetry.space_group_name_H-M   'P 1'
#
loop_
_entity.id
_entity.type
_entity.pdbx_description
1 polymer ?
#
loop_
_entity_poly.entity_id
_entity_poly.type
_entity_poly.pdbx_seq_one_letter_code
_entity_poly.pdbx_strand_id
1 'polypeptide(L)' 'MTTVAKAKERLGWCGGDDTHVAVAIWNPEDVKERAKALGIKVTDEQVNDILDRLDEKQDCSLGISWDTVDCYLDDYRKA' A
#
# COMPACT_ATOMS: atom_id res chain seq x y z
N MET A 1 -9.03 1.06 6.99
CA MET A 1 -7.77 0.94 7.74
C MET A 1 -7.25 -0.48 7.73
N THR A 2 -6.34 -0.70 6.81
CA THR A 2 -5.44 -1.83 6.67
C THR A 2 -4.38 -1.72 7.76
N THR A 3 -4.27 -2.78 8.57
CA THR A 3 -3.34 -2.83 9.70
C THR A 3 -2.58 -4.15 9.67
N VAL A 4 -1.44 -4.19 10.36
CA VAL A 4 -0.64 -5.43 10.50
C VAL A 4 -1.47 -6.57 11.11
N ALA A 5 -2.37 -6.27 12.06
CA ALA A 5 -3.24 -7.28 12.66
C ALA A 5 -4.16 -7.93 11.61
N LYS A 6 -4.83 -7.13 10.77
CA LYS A 6 -5.67 -7.63 9.68
C LYS A 6 -4.88 -8.38 8.62
N ALA A 7 -3.68 -7.89 8.28
CA ALA A 7 -2.80 -8.58 7.33
C ALA A 7 -2.41 -9.98 7.84
N LYS A 8 -2.08 -10.11 9.14
CA LYS A 8 -1.80 -11.40 9.78
C LYS A 8 -3.00 -12.35 9.74
N GLU A 9 -4.21 -11.85 10.01
CA GLU A 9 -5.44 -12.64 9.92
C GLU A 9 -5.65 -13.19 8.50
N ARG A 10 -5.44 -12.37 7.45
CA ARG A 10 -5.56 -12.82 6.06
C ARG A 10 -4.50 -13.85 5.67
N LEU A 11 -3.24 -13.63 6.09
CA LEU A 11 -2.15 -14.57 5.84
C LEU A 11 -2.37 -15.91 6.53
N GLY A 12 -3.06 -15.93 7.67
CA GLY A 12 -3.42 -17.17 8.38
C GLY A 12 -4.30 -18.13 7.56
N TRP A 13 -4.98 -17.65 6.52
CA TRP A 13 -5.74 -18.51 5.60
C TRP A 13 -4.89 -19.10 4.48
N CYS A 14 -3.68 -18.56 4.21
CA CYS A 14 -2.88 -18.92 3.05
C CYS A 14 -2.27 -20.34 3.09
N GLY A 15 -2.36 -21.05 4.22
CA GLY A 15 -1.90 -22.43 4.37
C GLY A 15 -1.13 -22.64 5.67
N GLY A 16 -0.53 -23.83 5.82
CA GLY A 16 0.40 -24.11 6.91
C GLY A 16 1.77 -23.45 6.69
N ASP A 17 2.64 -23.50 7.69
CA ASP A 17 3.94 -22.81 7.72
C ASP A 17 4.87 -23.13 6.53
N ASP A 18 4.74 -24.31 5.92
CA ASP A 18 5.55 -24.74 4.76
C ASP A 18 4.99 -24.28 3.40
N THR A 19 3.94 -23.45 3.39
CA THR A 19 3.31 -23.01 2.14
C THR A 19 4.14 -21.92 1.45
N HIS A 20 4.43 -22.11 0.17
CA HIS A 20 5.05 -21.07 -0.65
C HIS A 20 4.08 -19.90 -0.90
N VAL A 21 4.46 -18.71 -0.49
CA VAL A 21 3.68 -17.48 -0.67
C VAL A 21 4.53 -16.37 -1.28
N ALA A 22 3.88 -15.48 -2.05
CA ALA A 22 4.46 -14.22 -2.51
C ALA A 22 3.59 -13.08 -1.96
N VAL A 23 4.21 -12.11 -1.26
CA VAL A 23 3.50 -11.02 -0.58
C VAL A 23 4.29 -9.73 -0.77
N ALA A 24 3.60 -8.64 -1.08
CA ALA A 24 4.14 -7.28 -1.05
C ALA A 24 3.58 -6.53 0.15
N ILE A 25 4.44 -6.06 1.05
CA ILE A 25 4.06 -5.33 2.26
C ILE A 25 4.56 -3.89 2.13
N TRP A 26 3.66 -2.96 2.38
CA TRP A 26 3.89 -1.52 2.30
C TRP A 26 3.39 -0.86 3.58
N ASN A 27 4.12 0.15 4.04
CA ASN A 27 3.85 0.86 5.28
C ASN A 27 3.72 2.38 5.02
N PRO A 28 3.32 3.17 6.03
CA PRO A 28 3.18 4.62 5.88
C PRO A 28 4.45 5.35 5.45
N GLU A 29 5.62 4.90 5.90
CA GLU A 29 6.90 5.54 5.57
C GLU A 29 7.27 5.33 4.10
N ASP A 30 6.96 4.16 3.51
CA ASP A 30 7.19 3.92 2.07
C ASP A 30 6.44 4.96 1.21
N VAL A 31 5.18 5.24 1.55
CA VAL A 31 4.35 6.23 0.85
C VAL A 31 4.87 7.65 1.10
N LYS A 32 5.26 7.99 2.34
CA LYS A 32 5.80 9.32 2.69
C LYS A 32 7.12 9.60 1.99
N GLU A 33 8.02 8.64 1.96
CA GLU A 33 9.31 8.77 1.27
C GLU A 33 9.11 8.95 -0.23
N ARG A 34 8.16 8.22 -0.83
CA ARG A 34 7.80 8.39 -2.23
C ARG A 34 7.16 9.75 -2.52
N ALA A 35 6.21 10.18 -1.71
CA ALA A 35 5.59 11.50 -1.81
C ALA A 35 6.66 12.61 -1.75
N LYS A 36 7.60 12.50 -0.80
CA LYS A 36 8.73 13.41 -0.67
C LYS A 36 9.61 13.41 -1.92
N ALA A 37 9.92 12.25 -2.50
CA ALA A 37 10.70 12.15 -3.73
C ALA A 37 10.00 12.82 -4.93
N LEU A 38 8.67 12.78 -4.98
CA LEU A 38 7.84 13.41 -6.02
C LEU A 38 7.51 14.89 -5.74
N GLY A 39 7.91 15.43 -4.58
CA GLY A 39 7.58 16.80 -4.17
C GLY A 39 6.12 17.01 -3.80
N ILE A 40 5.38 15.94 -3.48
CA ILE A 40 3.96 15.97 -3.12
C ILE A 40 3.84 16.04 -1.60
N LYS A 41 3.04 16.97 -1.09
CA LYS A 41 2.76 17.10 0.35
C LYS A 41 1.53 16.28 0.70
N VAL A 42 1.68 15.35 1.62
CA VAL A 42 0.58 14.51 2.13
C VAL A 42 0.49 14.57 3.65
N THR A 43 -0.71 14.43 4.20
CA THR A 43 -0.97 14.24 5.63
C THR A 43 -0.93 12.75 5.98
N ASP A 44 -0.82 12.42 7.27
CA ASP A 44 -0.90 11.02 7.72
C ASP A 44 -2.26 10.38 7.37
N GLU A 45 -3.35 11.15 7.36
CA GLU A 45 -4.66 10.67 6.92
C GLU A 45 -4.67 10.29 5.43
N GLN A 46 -4.05 11.10 4.57
CA GLN A 46 -3.93 10.81 3.13
C GLN A 46 -3.02 9.60 2.87
N VAL A 47 -1.95 9.46 3.64
CA VAL A 47 -1.08 8.27 3.57
C VAL A 47 -1.86 7.01 3.93
N ASN A 48 -2.68 7.06 4.98
CA ASN A 48 -3.53 5.93 5.38
C ASN A 48 -4.60 5.63 4.32
N ASP A 49 -5.19 6.66 3.70
CA ASP A 49 -6.14 6.48 2.58
C ASP A 49 -5.48 5.78 1.39
N ILE A 50 -4.26 6.17 1.02
CA ILE A 50 -3.49 5.52 -0.04
C ILE A 50 -3.26 4.04 0.30
N LEU A 51 -2.83 3.73 1.52
CA LEU A 51 -2.61 2.34 1.95
C LEU A 51 -3.89 1.52 1.94
N ASP A 52 -5.01 2.09 2.38
CA ASP A 52 -6.33 1.46 2.31
C ASP A 52 -6.71 1.16 0.85
N ARG A 53 -6.49 2.13 -0.07
CA ARG A 53 -6.74 1.94 -1.50
C ARG A 53 -5.83 0.87 -2.12
N LEU A 54 -4.54 0.86 -1.77
CA LEU A 54 -3.59 -0.15 -2.26
C LEU A 54 -4.01 -1.54 -1.81
N ASP A 55 -4.48 -1.70 -0.58
CA ASP A 55 -4.92 -2.99 -0.03
C ASP A 55 -6.26 -3.47 -0.62
N GLU A 56 -7.22 -2.56 -0.78
CA GLU A 56 -8.58 -2.90 -1.25
C GLU A 56 -8.68 -3.04 -2.78
N LYS A 57 -7.74 -2.45 -3.53
CA LYS A 57 -7.79 -2.39 -5.00
C LYS A 57 -6.58 -3.04 -5.68
N GLN A 58 -5.89 -3.97 -5.00
CA GLN A 58 -4.85 -4.77 -5.63
C GLN A 58 -5.42 -5.51 -6.84
N ASP A 59 -4.79 -5.32 -7.99
CA ASP A 59 -5.11 -6.08 -9.19
C ASP A 59 -4.02 -7.13 -9.47
N CYS A 60 -4.40 -8.28 -10.00
CA CYS A 60 -3.45 -9.37 -10.26
C CYS A 60 -2.55 -9.13 -11.48
N SER A 61 -2.74 -8.05 -12.23
CA SER A 61 -1.96 -7.72 -13.44
C SER A 61 -0.74 -6.86 -13.11
N LEU A 62 -0.90 -5.85 -12.27
CA LEU A 62 0.14 -4.91 -11.83
C LEU A 62 0.59 -5.15 -10.38
N GLY A 63 -0.29 -5.70 -9.54
CA GLY A 63 -0.05 -5.83 -8.10
C GLY A 63 0.03 -4.48 -7.39
N ILE A 64 0.68 -4.45 -6.22
CA ILE A 64 1.11 -3.19 -5.61
C ILE A 64 2.52 -2.88 -6.10
N SER A 65 2.65 -1.77 -6.82
CA SER A 65 3.92 -1.28 -7.36
C SER A 65 4.12 0.20 -7.02
N TRP A 66 5.34 0.71 -7.24
CA TRP A 66 5.59 2.16 -7.17
C TRP A 66 4.69 2.95 -8.11
N ASP A 67 4.38 2.41 -9.29
CA ASP A 67 3.49 3.07 -10.26
C ASP A 67 2.07 3.21 -9.69
N THR A 68 1.57 2.18 -8.99
CA THR A 68 0.27 2.23 -8.30
C THR A 68 0.25 3.29 -7.20
N VAL A 69 1.34 3.39 -6.41
CA VAL A 69 1.50 4.41 -5.36
C VAL A 69 1.52 5.81 -5.96
N ASP A 70 2.27 6.00 -7.05
CA ASP A 70 2.40 7.28 -7.74
C ASP A 70 1.07 7.76 -8.30
N CYS A 71 0.29 6.85 -8.90
CA CYS A 71 -1.06 7.17 -9.37
C CYS A 71 -1.97 7.71 -8.26
N TYR A 72 -1.89 7.14 -7.05
CA TYR A 72 -2.70 7.62 -5.92
C TYR A 72 -2.14 8.89 -5.30
N LEU A 73 -0.82 9.09 -5.31
CA LEU A 73 -0.21 10.34 -4.86
C LEU A 73 -0.56 11.51 -5.78
N ASP A 74 -0.71 11.27 -7.09
CA ASP A 74 -1.07 12.30 -8.05
C ASP A 74 -2.44 12.93 -7.77
N ASP A 75 -3.38 12.21 -7.14
CA ASP A 75 -4.67 12.77 -6.68
C ASP A 75 -4.49 13.94 -5.69
N TYR A 76 -3.34 14.00 -4.99
CA TYR A 76 -3.00 15.04 -4.02
C TYR A 76 -1.99 16.07 -4.56
N ARG A 77 -1.60 15.93 -5.83
CA ARG A 77 -0.77 16.93 -6.51
C ARG A 77 -1.62 18.19 -6.68
N LYS A 78 -1.26 19.25 -5.96
CA LYS A 78 -1.90 20.56 -6.16
C LYS A 78 -1.70 21.00 -7.62
N ALA A 79 -2.77 21.46 -8.26
CA ALA A 79 -2.71 22.19 -9.51
C ALA A 79 -1.88 23.48 -9.37
#